data_AF-X1VZR3-F1
#
_entry.id   AF-X1VZR3-F1
#
_cell.length_a   1.000
_cell.length_b   1.000
_cell.length_c   1.000
_cell.angle_alpha   90.00
_cell.angle_beta   90.00
_cell.angle_gamma   90.00
#
_symmetry.space_group_name_H-M   'P 1'
#
loop_
_entity.id
_entity.type
_entity.pdbx_description
1 polymer ?
#
loop_
_entity_poly.entity_id
_entity_poly.type
_entity_poly.pdbx_seq_one_letter_code
_entity_poly.pdbx_strand_id
1 'polypeptide(L)'
;MSAKTEERVTTWELLRESGISPVDLKNWVARGLLPPCCGRYIKAGGGCVCYYPAWAVELARDIKRLRSQGVSGERIRKILRGEEVEP
;
A
#
# COMPACT_ATOMS: atom_id res chain seq x y z
N MET A 1 14.51 17.93 9.58
CA MET A 1 13.51 17.63 8.53
C MET A 1 14.26 17.23 7.26
N SER A 2 14.69 15.97 7.16
CA SER A 2 15.42 15.47 5.98
C SER A 2 14.43 14.95 4.94
N ALA A 3 14.11 15.78 3.97
CA ALA A 3 13.68 15.33 2.66
C ALA A 3 14.94 14.92 1.87
N LYS A 4 14.87 13.81 1.10
CA LYS A 4 15.86 13.30 0.10
C LYS A 4 16.61 12.01 0.47
N THR A 5 15.86 10.92 0.64
CA THR A 5 16.20 9.49 0.47
C THR A 5 15.00 8.77 1.11
N GLU A 6 13.99 8.29 0.41
CA GLU A 6 13.99 7.26 -0.62
C GLU A 6 12.63 7.36 -1.35
N GLU A 7 12.60 7.40 -2.68
CA GLU A 7 11.32 7.40 -3.42
C GLU A 7 10.56 6.06 -3.29
N ARG A 8 11.17 5.08 -2.61
CA ARG A 8 10.68 3.71 -2.50
C ARG A 8 10.93 3.17 -1.11
N VAL A 9 9.97 2.41 -0.61
CA VAL A 9 10.06 1.62 0.62
C VAL A 9 10.04 0.14 0.28
N THR A 10 10.70 -0.68 1.07
CA THR A 10 10.60 -2.14 0.99
C THR A 10 9.22 -2.62 1.44
N THR A 11 8.86 -3.85 1.08
CA THR A 11 7.67 -4.52 1.65
C THR A 11 7.68 -4.44 3.19
N TRP A 12 8.83 -4.62 3.83
CA TRP A 12 8.90 -4.65 5.28
C TRP A 12 8.63 -3.29 5.91
N GLU A 13 9.21 -2.22 5.37
CA GLU A 13 8.93 -0.85 5.79
C GLU A 13 7.46 -0.50 5.57
N LEU A 14 6.90 -0.82 4.39
CA LEU A 14 5.50 -0.56 4.11
C LEU A 14 4.58 -1.23 5.13
N LEU A 15 4.78 -2.52 5.42
CA LEU A 15 3.97 -3.25 6.40
C LEU A 15 4.14 -2.68 7.81
N ARG A 16 5.37 -2.36 8.21
CA ARG A 16 5.68 -1.82 9.55
C ARG A 16 5.05 -0.43 9.74
N GLU A 17 5.15 0.44 8.75
CA GLU A 17 4.73 1.84 8.87
C GLU A 17 3.24 2.04 8.64
N SER A 18 2.62 1.27 7.75
CA SER A 18 1.16 1.33 7.52
C SER A 18 0.37 0.46 8.52
N GLY A 19 1.04 -0.50 9.16
CA GLY A 19 0.44 -1.45 10.08
C GLY A 19 -0.55 -2.41 9.42
N ILE A 20 -0.47 -2.62 8.10
CA ILE A 20 -1.31 -3.60 7.40
C ILE A 20 -0.65 -4.99 7.44
N SER A 21 -1.44 -6.04 7.23
CA SER A 21 -0.91 -7.41 7.14
C SER A 21 -0.32 -7.70 5.75
N PRO A 22 0.59 -8.69 5.61
CA PRO A 22 1.04 -9.18 4.30
C PRO A 22 -0.12 -9.64 3.40
N VAL A 23 -1.19 -10.16 4.01
CA VAL A 23 -2.41 -10.61 3.30
C VAL A 23 -3.17 -9.41 2.75
N ASP A 24 -3.32 -8.34 3.54
CA ASP A 24 -3.93 -7.09 3.06
C ASP A 24 -3.14 -6.50 1.90
N LEU A 25 -1.81 -6.42 2.03
CA LEU A 25 -0.95 -5.93 0.95
C LEU A 25 -1.18 -6.71 -0.35
N LYS A 26 -1.10 -8.05 -0.30
CA LYS A 26 -1.34 -8.90 -1.48
C LYS A 26 -2.72 -8.67 -2.09
N ASN A 27 -3.76 -8.65 -1.25
CA ASN A 27 -5.14 -8.49 -1.70
C ASN A 27 -5.41 -7.10 -2.30
N TRP A 28 -4.86 -6.06 -1.70
CA TRP A 28 -5.08 -4.67 -2.13
C TRP A 28 -4.31 -4.38 -3.42
N VAL A 29 -3.09 -4.89 -3.57
CA VAL A 29 -2.36 -4.84 -4.84
C VAL A 29 -3.12 -5.58 -5.94
N ALA A 30 -3.59 -6.81 -5.69
CA ALA A 30 -4.35 -7.59 -6.67
C ALA A 30 -5.68 -6.92 -7.09
N ARG A 31 -6.27 -6.11 -6.20
CA ARG A 31 -7.53 -5.38 -6.44
C ARG A 31 -7.31 -3.95 -6.99
N GLY A 32 -6.05 -3.55 -7.20
CA GLY A 32 -5.67 -2.22 -7.68
C GLY A 32 -5.92 -1.09 -6.66
N LEU A 33 -6.02 -1.41 -5.37
CA LEU A 33 -6.14 -0.42 -4.29
C LEU A 33 -4.77 0.12 -3.87
N LEU A 34 -3.72 -0.70 -3.96
CA LEU A 34 -2.34 -0.29 -3.77
C LEU A 34 -1.55 -0.44 -5.08
N PRO A 35 -0.48 0.36 -5.29
CA PRO A 35 0.36 0.22 -6.46
C PRO A 35 1.07 -1.13 -6.49
N PRO A 36 1.32 -1.72 -7.67
CA PRO A 36 2.14 -2.91 -7.77
C PRO A 36 3.57 -2.62 -7.32
N CYS A 37 4.30 -3.69 -6.97
CA CYS A 37 5.73 -3.64 -6.70
C CYS A 37 6.46 -2.99 -7.90
N CYS A 38 7.17 -1.88 -7.64
CA CYS A 38 7.85 -1.08 -8.66
C CYS A 38 9.30 -1.50 -8.91
N GLY A 39 9.78 -2.53 -8.21
CA GLY A 39 11.10 -3.10 -8.40
C GLY A 39 11.34 -4.28 -7.49
N ARG A 40 12.15 -5.24 -7.96
CA ARG A 40 12.55 -6.39 -7.16
C ARG A 40 14.06 -6.53 -7.12
N TYR A 41 14.61 -6.77 -5.93
CA TYR A 41 16.00 -7.13 -5.74
C TYR A 41 16.10 -8.60 -5.30
N ILE A 42 16.85 -9.41 -6.04
CA ILE A 42 17.10 -10.81 -5.71
C ILE A 42 18.35 -10.87 -4.84
N LYS A 43 18.20 -11.31 -3.58
CA LYS A 43 19.31 -11.55 -2.67
C LYS A 43 20.07 -12.81 -3.11
N ALA A 44 21.41 -12.78 -3.03
CA ALA A 44 22.23 -13.97 -3.14
C ALA A 44 21.77 -14.97 -2.06
N GLY A 45 21.17 -16.09 -2.47
CA GLY A 45 20.47 -17.03 -1.58
C GLY A 45 18.98 -17.24 -1.87
N GLY A 46 18.43 -16.61 -2.92
CA GLY A 46 17.08 -16.92 -3.44
C GLY A 46 15.93 -16.09 -2.86
N GLY A 47 16.22 -15.14 -1.96
CA GLY A 47 15.22 -14.20 -1.44
C GLY A 47 14.93 -13.06 -2.43
N CYS A 48 13.70 -12.54 -2.43
CA CYS A 48 13.30 -11.39 -3.24
C CYS A 48 12.80 -10.25 -2.32
N VAL A 49 13.35 -9.04 -2.49
CA VAL A 49 12.83 -7.82 -1.85
C VAL A 49 12.04 -7.04 -2.88
N CYS A 50 10.77 -6.81 -2.58
CA CYS A 50 9.91 -5.95 -3.37
C CYS A 50 9.97 -4.51 -2.82
N TYR A 51 9.95 -3.55 -3.74
CA TYR A 51 9.90 -2.12 -3.44
C TYR A 51 8.56 -1.53 -3.89
N TYR A 52 8.07 -0.55 -3.13
CA TYR A 52 6.85 0.21 -3.38
C TYR A 52 7.16 1.69 -3.31
N PRO A 53 6.41 2.56 -4.01
CA PRO A 53 6.54 4.00 -3.83
C PRO A 53 6.33 4.40 -2.36
N ALA A 54 7.08 5.38 -1.85
CA ALA A 54 6.94 5.82 -0.45
C ALA A 54 5.51 6.30 -0.11
N TRP A 55 4.82 6.96 -1.05
CA TRP A 55 3.43 7.39 -0.87
C TRP A 55 2.43 6.23 -0.66
N ALA A 56 2.81 4.99 -1.01
CA ALA A 56 1.98 3.81 -0.79
C ALA A 56 1.75 3.53 0.71
N VAL A 57 2.64 4.03 1.59
CA VAL A 57 2.50 3.91 3.04
C VAL A 57 1.26 4.67 3.53
N GLU A 58 1.13 5.95 3.15
CA GLU A 58 -0.01 6.77 3.55
C GLU A 58 -1.31 6.23 2.93
N LEU A 59 -1.28 5.82 1.66
CA LEU A 59 -2.44 5.20 1.02
C LEU A 59 -2.89 3.93 1.76
N ALA A 60 -1.95 3.09 2.20
CA ALA A 60 -2.26 1.90 2.98
C ALA A 60 -2.89 2.24 4.34
N ARG A 61 -2.43 3.30 5.01
CA ARG A 61 -3.04 3.78 6.26
C ARG A 61 -4.48 4.26 6.04
N ASP A 62 -4.71 5.00 4.97
CA ASP A 62 -6.05 5.51 4.63
C ASP A 62 -7.03 4.38 4.33
N ILE A 63 -6.62 3.40 3.51
CA ILE A 63 -7.44 2.21 3.24
C ILE A 63 -7.73 1.46 4.54
N LYS A 64 -6.73 1.26 5.41
CA LYS A 64 -6.92 0.60 6.71
C LYS A 64 -7.92 1.35 7.58
N ARG A 65 -7.81 2.67 7.66
CA ARG A 65 -8.74 3.53 8.40
C ARG A 65 -10.17 3.43 7.88
N LEU A 66 -10.36 3.53 6.56
CA LEU A 66 -11.68 3.40 5.94
C LEU A 66 -12.30 2.02 6.18
N ARG A 67 -11.50 0.94 6.09
CA ARG A 67 -11.99 -0.40 6.42
C ARG A 67 -12.37 -0.55 7.89
N SER A 68 -11.63 0.09 8.80
CA SER A 68 -11.98 0.07 10.24
C SER A 68 -13.29 0.80 10.55
N GLN A 69 -13.72 1.70 9.66
CA GLN A 69 -15.01 2.39 9.71
C GLN A 69 -16.13 1.58 9.02
N GLY A 70 -15.86 0.36 8.57
CA GLY A 70 -16.84 -0.48 7.87
C GLY A 70 -17.03 -0.16 6.39
N VAL A 71 -16.20 0.70 5.80
CA VAL A 71 -16.31 1.05 4.37
C VAL A 71 -15.92 -0.16 3.51
N SER A 72 -16.79 -0.52 2.57
CA SER A 72 -16.55 -1.64 1.66
C SER A 72 -15.38 -1.34 0.71
N GLY A 73 -14.68 -2.38 0.25
CA GLY A 73 -13.53 -2.20 -0.65
C GLY A 73 -13.88 -1.54 -1.99
N GLU A 74 -15.10 -1.72 -2.47
CA GLU A 74 -15.61 -1.02 -3.66
C GLU A 74 -15.80 0.47 -3.38
N ARG A 75 -16.41 0.82 -2.25
CA ARG A 75 -16.61 2.21 -1.84
C ARG A 75 -15.27 2.92 -1.59
N ILE A 76 -14.30 2.23 -0.99
CA ILE A 76 -12.92 2.74 -0.86
C ILE A 76 -12.32 3.06 -2.23
N ARG A 77 -12.50 2.19 -3.23
CA ARG A 77 -11.99 2.45 -4.58
C ARG A 77 -12.60 3.71 -5.18
N LYS A 78 -13.90 3.94 -5.01
CA LYS A 78 -14.59 5.16 -5.46
C LYS A 78 -14.04 6.40 -4.77
N ILE A 79 -13.91 6.37 -3.44
CA ILE A 79 -13.31 7.46 -2.63
C ILE A 79 -11.90 7.80 -3.12
N LEU A 80 -11.05 6.79 -3.31
CA LEU A 80 -9.66 6.99 -3.74
C LEU A 80 -9.53 7.52 -5.18
N ARG A 81 -10.53 7.30 -6.02
CA ARG A 81 -10.58 7.85 -7.39
C ARG A 81 -11.22 9.24 -7.45
N GLY A 82 -11.74 9.75 -6.34
CA GLY A 82 -12.51 10.99 -6.31
C GLY A 82 -13.88 10.86 -7.00
N GLU A 83 -14.40 9.64 -7.15
CA GLU A 83 -15.75 9.40 -7.66
C GLU A 83 -16.77 9.81 -6.58
N GLU A 84 -17.90 10.40 -6.98
CA GLU A 84 -19.00 10.71 -6.06
C GLU A 84 -19.47 9.43 -5.37
N VAL A 85 -19.46 9.46 -4.05
CA VAL A 85 -19.92 8.35 -3.21
C VAL A 85 -21.19 8.79 -2.53
N GLU A 86 -22.33 8.38 -3.09
CA GLU A 86 -23.62 8.65 -2.46
C GLU A 86 -23.67 8.08 -1.03
N PRO A 87 -24.33 8.79 -0.08
CA PRO A 87 -24.36 8.45 1.35
C PRO A 87 -24.77 7.01 1.65
#